data_AF-A0AAU4KUZ9-F1
#
_entry.id   AF-A0AAU4KUZ9-F1
#
_cell.length_a   1.000
_cell.length_b   1.000
_cell.length_c   1.000
_cell.angle_alpha   90.00
_cell.angle_beta   90.00
_cell.angle_gamma   90.00
#
_symmetry.space_group_name_H-M   'P 1'
#
loop_
_entity.id
_entity.type
_entity.pdbx_description
1 polymer ?
#
loop_
_entity_poly.entity_id
_entity_poly.type
_entity_poly.pdbx_seq_one_letter_code
_entity_poly.pdbx_strand_id
1 'polypeptide(L)'
;MHPNTASASCHWDGSPRTTRPRRPLRVTATSPSRLLRTGQSSRCRQCGHRIDRYQRADQRPIALHPAELDASQIPAPCRWHLSGGIAYPHGDGSPWCRIPHHVLCPQHAPTAPPGPYLESLRRQLAVRTRRLIDTGQFTPTPPAACEQAAGNDHPAQPVVQLLLGRYLADAPVEAIRCVAQTRQRHRCPHRVLDPTSPRGVWALLPASPQRGQLALPATLMAVYDLSRLPYAEQLRWRTQRCHAHAATPDAADLTPAGWQVFDPLQHAAHLHTRLPHTLPAHREEA
;
A
#
# COMPACT_ATOMS: atom_id res chain seq x y z
N MET A 1 23.90 12.10 -41.68
CA MET A 1 23.72 11.11 -40.59
C MET A 1 23.76 11.85 -39.26
N HIS A 2 22.62 12.04 -38.61
CA HIS A 2 22.53 12.60 -37.26
C HIS A 2 21.80 11.59 -36.36
N PRO A 3 22.27 11.34 -35.13
CA PRO A 3 21.63 10.40 -34.23
C PRO A 3 20.34 11.01 -33.69
N ASN A 4 19.26 10.26 -33.84
CA ASN A 4 17.93 10.62 -33.37
C ASN A 4 17.88 10.37 -31.84
N THR A 5 18.12 11.42 -31.05
CA THR A 5 17.96 11.38 -29.60
C THR A 5 16.48 11.25 -29.28
N ALA A 6 16.09 10.11 -28.70
CA ALA A 6 14.73 9.84 -28.27
C ALA A 6 14.25 10.93 -27.29
N SER A 7 13.34 11.77 -27.79
CA SER A 7 12.73 12.89 -27.06
C SER A 7 12.10 12.41 -25.76
N ALA A 8 12.50 13.08 -24.67
CA ALA A 8 11.88 12.95 -23.36
C ALA A 8 10.37 13.24 -23.48
N SER A 9 9.57 12.46 -22.76
CA SER A 9 8.11 12.55 -22.76
C SER A 9 7.60 13.82 -22.07
N CYS A 10 7.73 14.96 -22.74
CA CYS A 10 7.15 16.24 -22.34
C CYS A 10 5.90 16.55 -23.19
N HIS A 11 5.00 17.37 -22.67
CA HIS A 11 4.02 18.06 -23.50
C HIS A 11 4.72 19.13 -24.34
N TRP A 12 4.09 19.63 -25.41
CA TRP A 12 4.64 20.68 -26.27
C TRP A 12 4.95 22.00 -25.52
N ASP A 13 4.36 22.18 -24.34
CA ASP A 13 4.55 23.32 -23.43
C ASP A 13 5.66 23.11 -22.38
N GLY A 14 6.40 22.00 -22.43
CA GLY A 14 7.47 21.68 -21.47
C GLY A 14 6.97 21.10 -20.15
N SER A 15 5.67 20.93 -19.94
CA SER A 15 5.14 20.32 -18.73
C SER A 15 5.45 18.81 -18.68
N PRO A 16 5.91 18.28 -17.52
CA PRO A 16 6.15 16.85 -17.38
C PRO A 16 4.82 16.09 -17.50
N ARG A 17 4.76 15.12 -18.43
CA ARG A 17 3.60 14.24 -18.55
C ARG A 17 3.42 13.46 -17.25
N THR A 18 2.37 13.80 -16.49
CA THR A 18 1.95 12.99 -15.35
C THR A 18 1.46 11.64 -15.86
N THR A 19 2.33 10.63 -15.78
CA THR A 19 1.95 9.26 -16.09
C THR A 19 1.00 8.79 -14.99
N ARG A 20 -0.32 8.85 -15.26
CA ARG A 20 -1.33 8.25 -14.38
C ARG A 20 -0.89 6.83 -14.01
N PRO A 21 -0.97 6.43 -12.73
CA PRO A 21 -0.58 5.09 -12.34
C PRO A 21 -1.47 4.10 -13.08
N ARG A 22 -0.87 3.33 -14.01
CA ARG A 22 -1.60 2.30 -14.74
C ARG A 22 -2.11 1.28 -13.73
N ARG A 23 -3.43 1.10 -13.69
CA ARG A 23 -4.07 0.04 -12.90
C ARG A 23 -3.53 -1.30 -13.43
N PRO A 24 -3.00 -2.17 -12.56
CA PRO A 24 -2.49 -3.44 -13.04
C PRO A 24 -3.65 -4.26 -13.61
N LEU A 25 -3.54 -4.73 -14.85
CA LEU A 25 -4.55 -5.64 -15.41
C LEU A 25 -4.51 -6.93 -14.60
N ARG A 26 -5.66 -7.30 -14.04
CA ARG A 26 -5.86 -8.60 -13.39
C ARG A 26 -6.39 -9.55 -14.44
N VAL A 27 -5.60 -10.55 -14.80
CA VAL A 27 -5.97 -11.57 -15.78
C VAL A 27 -6.15 -12.86 -15.03
N THR A 28 -7.28 -13.54 -15.25
CA THR A 28 -7.56 -14.83 -14.63
C THR A 28 -6.53 -15.87 -15.09
N ALA A 29 -6.13 -16.76 -14.18
CA ALA A 29 -5.15 -17.82 -14.47
C ALA A 29 -5.64 -18.84 -15.52
N THR A 30 -6.93 -18.83 -15.86
CA THR A 30 -7.57 -19.65 -16.89
C THR A 30 -7.77 -18.91 -18.23
N SER A 31 -7.49 -17.61 -18.32
CA SER A 31 -7.68 -16.85 -19.57
C SER A 31 -6.73 -17.30 -20.68
N PRO A 32 -7.21 -17.67 -21.89
CA PRO A 32 -6.36 -18.18 -22.97
C PRO A 32 -5.38 -17.12 -23.54
N SER A 33 -5.57 -15.84 -23.25
CA SER A 33 -4.75 -14.76 -23.80
C SER A 33 -3.42 -14.62 -23.06
N ARG A 34 -2.34 -15.21 -23.61
CA ARG A 34 -0.96 -15.05 -23.11
C ARG A 34 -0.50 -13.58 -23.12
N LEU A 35 -0.95 -12.80 -24.11
CA LEU A 35 -0.58 -11.38 -24.27
C LEU A 35 -1.01 -10.51 -23.09
N LEU A 36 -2.16 -10.79 -22.46
CA LEU A 36 -2.63 -10.01 -21.31
C LEU A 36 -1.87 -10.36 -20.01
N ARG A 37 -1.19 -11.52 -19.98
CA ARG A 37 -0.35 -11.99 -18.87
C ARG A 37 1.12 -11.59 -19.00
N THR A 38 1.49 -10.90 -20.09
CA THR A 38 2.86 -10.39 -20.23
C THR A 38 3.14 -9.31 -19.19
N GLY A 39 4.40 -9.24 -18.74
CA GLY A 39 4.81 -8.37 -17.65
C GLY A 39 4.42 -6.93 -17.91
N GLN A 40 3.62 -6.35 -17.02
CA GLN A 40 3.25 -4.94 -17.14
C GLN A 40 4.40 -4.08 -16.65
N SER A 41 5.17 -3.54 -17.59
CA SER A 41 6.28 -2.65 -17.28
C SER A 41 5.78 -1.35 -16.65
N SER A 42 6.37 -0.99 -15.53
CA SER A 42 6.14 0.25 -14.80
C SER A 42 7.46 0.72 -14.18
N ARG A 43 7.43 1.82 -13.43
CA ARG A 43 8.58 2.28 -12.65
C ARG A 43 8.28 2.18 -11.16
N CYS A 44 9.29 1.83 -10.37
CA CYS A 44 9.23 1.89 -8.93
C CYS A 44 9.10 3.35 -8.48
N ARG A 45 8.13 3.64 -7.64
CA ARG A 45 7.90 5.00 -7.12
C ARG A 45 8.98 5.46 -6.15
N GLN A 46 9.68 4.51 -5.51
CA GLN A 46 10.70 4.81 -4.52
C GLN A 46 12.08 5.02 -5.14
N CYS A 47 12.46 4.23 -6.15
CA CYS A 47 13.81 4.29 -6.73
C CYS A 47 13.87 4.64 -8.22
N GLY A 48 12.73 4.83 -8.89
CA GLY A 48 12.63 5.24 -10.30
C GLY A 48 12.92 4.14 -11.34
N HIS A 49 13.44 2.98 -10.91
CA HIS A 49 13.84 1.87 -11.78
C HIS A 49 12.66 1.15 -12.42
N ARG A 50 12.88 0.58 -13.61
CA ARG A 50 11.86 -0.20 -14.33
C ARG A 50 11.58 -1.50 -13.58
N ILE A 51 10.30 -1.88 -13.52
CA ILE A 51 9.80 -3.10 -12.90
C ILE A 51 8.74 -3.72 -13.81
N ASP A 52 8.70 -5.05 -13.88
CA ASP A 52 7.65 -5.78 -14.58
C ASP A 52 6.72 -6.43 -13.56
N ARG A 53 5.42 -6.21 -13.71
CA ARG A 53 4.39 -6.78 -12.83
C ARG A 53 3.79 -8.02 -13.45
N TYR A 54 3.82 -9.12 -12.71
CA TYR A 54 3.25 -10.42 -13.08
C TYR A 54 2.19 -10.85 -12.06
N GLN A 55 1.24 -11.68 -12.49
CA GLN A 55 0.34 -12.37 -11.57
C GLN A 55 1.02 -13.62 -11.04
N ARG A 56 0.82 -13.93 -9.76
CA ARG A 56 1.24 -15.19 -9.16
C ARG A 56 0.15 -16.25 -9.26
N ALA A 57 0.49 -17.50 -8.98
CA ALA A 57 -0.47 -18.60 -8.89
C ALA A 57 -1.58 -18.33 -7.84
N ASP A 58 -1.26 -17.60 -6.77
CA ASP A 58 -2.22 -17.16 -5.73
C ASP A 58 -3.00 -15.89 -6.10
N GLN A 59 -2.95 -15.48 -7.38
CA GLN A 59 -3.60 -14.27 -7.93
C GLN A 59 -3.11 -12.93 -7.34
N ARG A 60 -2.04 -12.93 -6.53
CA ARG A 60 -1.42 -11.69 -6.05
C ARG A 60 -0.41 -11.19 -7.08
N PRO A 61 -0.35 -9.88 -7.37
CA PRO A 61 0.67 -9.35 -8.25
C PRO A 61 2.04 -9.34 -7.56
N ILE A 62 3.10 -9.58 -8.33
CA ILE A 62 4.49 -9.40 -7.90
C ILE A 62 5.23 -8.50 -8.88
N ALA A 63 6.01 -7.56 -8.34
CA ALA A 63 6.92 -6.74 -9.11
C ALA A 63 8.29 -7.43 -9.17
N LEU A 64 8.70 -7.85 -10.37
CA LEU A 64 9.99 -8.44 -10.64
C LEU A 64 10.90 -7.42 -11.34
N HIS A 65 12.20 -7.55 -11.14
CA HIS A 65 13.17 -6.85 -11.95
C HIS A 65 13.10 -7.36 -13.40
N PRO A 66 13.16 -6.48 -14.43
CA PRO A 66 12.99 -6.90 -15.83
C PRO A 66 14.10 -7.82 -16.35
N ALA A 67 15.32 -7.65 -15.84
CA ALA A 67 16.46 -8.47 -16.26
C ALA A 67 16.41 -9.86 -15.62
N GLU A 68 16.72 -10.87 -16.43
CA GLU A 68 17.01 -12.24 -15.99
C GLU A 68 18.45 -12.32 -15.50
N LEU A 69 18.64 -13.09 -14.43
CA LEU A 69 19.88 -13.22 -13.70
C LEU A 69 20.24 -14.69 -13.55
N ASP A 70 21.54 -14.98 -13.54
CA ASP A 70 22.05 -16.34 -13.38
C ASP A 70 21.61 -16.88 -12.01
N ALA A 71 20.83 -17.96 -12.03
CA ALA A 71 20.27 -18.58 -10.86
C ALA A 71 21.35 -19.03 -9.86
N SER A 72 22.56 -19.40 -10.33
CA SER A 72 23.67 -19.82 -9.47
C SER A 72 24.14 -18.71 -8.52
N GLN A 73 24.02 -17.45 -8.92
CA GLN A 73 24.47 -16.29 -8.15
C GLN A 73 23.38 -15.75 -7.21
N ILE A 74 22.15 -16.25 -7.34
CA ILE A 74 20.98 -15.76 -6.60
C ILE A 74 20.61 -16.77 -5.51
N PRO A 75 20.38 -16.35 -4.25
CA PRO A 75 19.85 -17.23 -3.22
C PRO A 75 18.49 -17.82 -3.62
N ALA A 76 18.29 -19.12 -3.38
CA ALA A 76 17.04 -19.83 -3.67
C ALA A 76 15.73 -19.10 -3.27
N PRO A 77 15.60 -18.45 -2.09
CA PRO A 77 14.36 -17.74 -1.72
C PRO A 77 14.08 -16.49 -2.57
N CYS A 78 15.09 -15.94 -3.25
CA CYS A 78 14.96 -14.77 -4.11
C CYS A 78 14.68 -15.12 -5.57
N ARG A 79 14.71 -16.41 -5.94
CA ARG A 79 14.53 -16.87 -7.32
C ARG A 79 13.05 -16.96 -7.67
N TRP A 80 12.70 -16.42 -8.82
CA TRP A 80 11.37 -16.51 -9.42
C TRP A 80 11.50 -16.90 -10.87
N HIS A 81 10.57 -17.71 -11.36
CA HIS A 81 10.49 -18.06 -12.78
C HIS A 81 9.12 -17.67 -13.33
N LEU A 82 9.04 -17.57 -14.66
CA LEU A 82 7.84 -17.18 -15.38
C LEU A 82 7.39 -18.33 -16.27
N SER A 83 6.18 -18.83 -16.04
CA SER A 83 5.56 -19.84 -16.91
C SER A 83 4.17 -19.39 -17.33
N GLY A 84 3.93 -19.31 -18.64
CA GLY A 84 2.65 -18.86 -19.19
C GLY A 84 2.22 -17.44 -18.74
N GLY A 85 3.18 -16.56 -18.44
CA GLY A 85 2.94 -15.21 -17.90
C GLY A 85 2.56 -15.16 -16.42
N ILE A 86 2.66 -16.30 -15.70
CA ILE A 86 2.47 -16.40 -14.26
C ILE A 86 3.84 -16.51 -13.59
N ALA A 87 4.04 -15.74 -12.52
CA ALA A 87 5.24 -15.78 -11.71
C ALA A 87 5.13 -16.82 -10.59
N TYR A 88 6.10 -17.72 -10.53
CA TYR A 88 6.19 -18.76 -9.53
C TYR A 88 7.43 -18.55 -8.66
N PRO A 89 7.32 -18.80 -7.34
CA PRO A 89 8.48 -18.78 -6.46
C PRO A 89 9.40 -19.97 -6.79
N HIS A 90 10.68 -19.82 -6.46
CA HIS A 90 11.74 -20.78 -6.73
C HIS A 90 12.11 -20.90 -8.21
N GLY A 91 13.23 -21.56 -8.48
CA GLY A 91 13.65 -21.87 -9.85
C GLY A 91 12.90 -23.08 -10.39
N ASP A 92 12.61 -23.09 -11.69
CA ASP A 92 12.09 -24.21 -12.47
C ASP A 92 13.19 -25.16 -12.98
N GLY A 93 14.41 -25.04 -12.44
CA GLY A 93 15.59 -25.73 -12.95
C GLY A 93 16.30 -25.00 -14.09
N SER A 94 15.75 -23.87 -14.57
CA SER A 94 16.44 -22.99 -15.52
C SER A 94 17.71 -22.39 -14.91
N PRO A 95 18.77 -22.18 -15.72
CA PRO A 95 19.94 -21.40 -15.29
C PRO A 95 19.62 -19.92 -15.08
N TRP A 96 18.43 -19.46 -15.46
CA TRP A 96 18.01 -18.07 -15.34
C TRP A 96 16.85 -17.93 -14.37
N CYS A 97 16.86 -16.86 -13.57
CA CYS A 97 15.76 -16.49 -12.70
C CYS A 97 15.52 -14.99 -12.73
N ARG A 98 14.34 -14.59 -12.25
CA ARG A 98 13.99 -13.21 -11.95
C ARG A 98 13.98 -12.99 -10.45
N ILE A 99 14.13 -11.74 -10.05
CA ILE A 99 14.22 -11.37 -8.64
C ILE A 99 13.12 -10.35 -8.32
N PRO A 100 12.46 -10.47 -7.15
CA PRO A 100 11.52 -9.47 -6.69
C PRO A 100 12.21 -8.11 -6.57
N HIS A 101 11.57 -7.07 -7.09
CA HIS A 101 12.16 -5.74 -7.11
C HIS A 101 12.46 -5.21 -5.69
N HIS A 102 11.65 -5.56 -4.69
CA HIS A 102 11.88 -5.11 -3.31
C HIS A 102 13.23 -5.58 -2.74
N VAL A 103 13.73 -6.76 -3.15
CA VAL A 103 15.05 -7.27 -2.75
C VAL A 103 16.17 -6.42 -3.34
N LEU A 104 15.98 -5.88 -4.55
CA LEU A 104 16.97 -5.07 -5.26
C LEU A 104 16.80 -3.56 -5.06
N CYS A 105 15.65 -3.12 -4.54
CA CYS A 105 15.33 -1.70 -4.40
C CYS A 105 16.30 -1.03 -3.41
N PRO A 106 17.07 0.00 -3.82
CA PRO A 106 17.97 0.71 -2.92
C PRO A 106 17.28 1.36 -1.73
N GLN A 107 15.99 1.69 -1.86
CA GLN A 107 15.17 2.33 -0.83
C GLN A 107 14.52 1.33 0.13
N HIS A 108 14.67 0.02 -0.11
CA HIS A 108 14.14 -1.02 0.76
C HIS A 108 15.29 -1.68 1.52
N ALA A 109 15.23 -1.67 2.84
CA ALA A 109 16.18 -2.39 3.69
C ALA A 109 15.90 -3.90 3.57
N PRO A 110 16.89 -4.72 3.19
CA PRO A 110 16.69 -6.15 3.10
C PRO A 110 16.52 -6.73 4.52
N THR A 111 15.55 -7.62 4.70
CA THR A 111 15.25 -8.26 5.99
C THR A 111 16.29 -9.31 6.39
N ALA A 112 17.15 -9.72 5.45
CA ALA A 112 18.28 -10.61 5.65
C ALA A 112 19.45 -10.14 4.77
N PRO A 113 20.72 -10.45 5.11
CA PRO A 113 21.87 -10.08 4.29
C PRO A 113 21.69 -10.63 2.87
N PRO A 114 21.57 -9.78 1.85
CA PRO A 114 21.63 -10.25 0.47
C PRO A 114 23.04 -10.79 0.24
N GLY A 115 23.20 -11.93 -0.44
CA GLY A 115 24.53 -12.39 -0.83
C GLY A 115 25.33 -11.31 -1.59
N PRO A 116 26.67 -11.41 -1.66
CA PRO A 116 27.54 -10.32 -2.14
C PRO A 116 27.18 -9.83 -3.56
N TYR A 117 26.70 -10.73 -4.40
CA TYR A 117 26.22 -10.39 -5.74
C TYR A 117 24.99 -9.47 -5.73
N LEU A 118 23.98 -9.77 -4.90
CA LEU A 118 22.79 -8.93 -4.76
C LEU A 118 23.12 -7.56 -4.17
N GLU A 119 24.06 -7.50 -3.22
CA GLU A 119 24.55 -6.22 -2.70
C GLU A 119 25.26 -5.38 -3.76
N SER A 120 26.03 -6.01 -4.65
CA SER A 120 26.65 -5.32 -5.77
C SER A 120 25.61 -4.71 -6.71
N LEU A 121 24.56 -5.47 -7.05
CA LEU A 121 23.44 -4.99 -7.86
C LEU A 121 22.68 -3.85 -7.19
N ARG A 122 22.40 -3.98 -5.89
CA ARG A 122 21.76 -2.90 -5.10
C ARG A 122 22.59 -1.62 -5.11
N ARG A 123 23.91 -1.71 -4.94
CA ARG A 123 24.83 -0.55 -5.01
C ARG A 123 24.80 0.10 -6.39
N GLN A 124 24.85 -0.68 -7.46
CA GLN A 124 24.75 -0.16 -8.83
C GLN A 124 23.41 0.56 -9.07
N LEU A 125 22.30 -0.03 -8.60
CA LEU A 125 20.98 0.60 -8.70
C LEU A 125 20.90 1.86 -7.85
N ALA A 126 21.55 1.93 -6.69
CA ALA A 126 21.60 3.12 -5.84
C ALA A 126 22.30 4.29 -6.55
N VAL A 127 23.47 4.03 -7.14
CA VAL A 127 24.21 5.03 -7.94
C VAL A 127 23.36 5.52 -9.11
N ARG A 128 22.67 4.60 -9.82
CA ARG A 128 21.78 4.98 -10.92
C ARG A 128 20.58 5.78 -10.43
N THR A 129 19.97 5.43 -9.29
CA THR A 129 18.89 6.23 -8.69
C THR A 129 19.38 7.64 -8.37
N ARG A 130 20.57 7.80 -7.81
CA ARG A 130 21.13 9.13 -7.54
C ARG A 130 21.29 9.96 -8.82
N ARG A 131 21.84 9.37 -9.88
CA ARG A 131 21.94 10.03 -11.19
C ARG A 131 20.57 10.41 -11.77
N LEU A 132 19.54 9.57 -11.59
CA LEU A 132 18.17 9.89 -12.02
C LEU A 132 17.59 11.10 -11.27
N ILE A 133 17.95 11.25 -9.98
CA ILE A 133 17.56 12.41 -9.17
C ILE A 133 18.29 13.66 -9.66
N ASP A 134 19.63 13.58 -9.77
CA ASP A 134 20.47 14.73 -10.15
C ASP A 134 20.14 15.26 -11.56
N THR A 135 19.68 14.39 -12.47
CA THR A 135 19.24 14.76 -13.83
C THR A 135 17.78 15.18 -13.94
N GLY A 136 17.04 15.21 -12.82
CA GLY A 136 15.62 15.56 -12.79
C GLY A 136 14.68 14.52 -13.43
N GLN A 137 15.18 13.36 -13.83
CA GLN A 137 14.38 12.28 -14.43
C GLN A 137 13.55 11.49 -13.41
N PHE A 138 13.87 11.65 -12.12
CA PHE A 138 13.15 11.05 -11.02
C PHE A 138 13.12 12.00 -9.82
N THR A 139 11.94 12.49 -9.49
CA THR A 139 11.72 13.11 -8.18
C THR A 139 11.33 11.99 -7.21
N PRO A 140 12.13 11.73 -6.15
CA PRO A 140 11.74 10.79 -5.13
C PRO A 140 10.39 11.20 -4.58
N THR A 141 9.48 10.24 -4.41
CA THR A 141 8.36 10.50 -3.50
C THR A 141 9.04 10.79 -2.15
N PRO A 142 8.88 11.99 -1.56
CA PRO A 142 9.46 12.25 -0.26
C PRO A 142 9.02 11.08 0.64
N PRO A 143 9.94 10.46 1.41
CA PRO A 143 9.50 9.56 2.46
C PRO A 143 8.44 10.36 3.20
N ALA A 144 7.24 9.80 3.36
CA ALA A 144 6.26 10.41 4.25
C ALA A 144 7.06 10.68 5.51
N ALA A 145 7.30 11.97 5.79
CA ALA A 145 8.14 12.32 6.91
C ALA A 145 7.53 11.56 8.07
N CYS A 146 8.37 10.87 8.84
CA CYS A 146 8.03 10.71 10.23
C CYS A 146 8.00 12.14 10.78
N GLU A 147 6.92 12.87 10.50
CA GLU A 147 6.44 13.91 11.36
C GLU A 147 6.18 13.17 12.66
N GLN A 148 7.22 13.15 13.49
CA GLN A 148 7.05 13.28 14.92
C GLN A 148 6.22 14.55 15.07
N ALA A 149 4.90 14.39 14.98
CA ALA A 149 3.95 15.42 15.26
C ALA A 149 4.03 15.68 16.76
N ALA A 150 4.96 16.55 17.13
CA ALA A 150 4.74 17.41 18.26
C ALA A 150 3.42 18.14 17.99
N GLY A 151 2.41 17.85 18.82
CA GLY A 151 1.13 18.57 18.83
C GLY A 151 0.05 18.00 17.92
N ASN A 152 -0.37 16.75 18.18
CA ASN A 152 -1.78 16.32 18.24
C ASN A 152 -1.79 14.82 18.58
N ASP A 153 -2.29 14.45 19.75
CA ASP A 153 -2.26 13.09 20.32
C ASP A 153 -3.10 12.03 19.58
N HIS A 154 -3.53 12.31 18.35
CA HIS A 154 -4.31 11.39 17.53
C HIS A 154 -3.42 10.74 16.46
N PRO A 155 -3.41 9.40 16.35
CA PRO A 155 -2.64 8.72 15.33
C PRO A 155 -3.14 9.13 13.94
N ALA A 156 -2.23 9.59 13.09
CA ALA A 156 -2.55 10.04 11.73
C ALA A 156 -3.23 8.95 10.89
N GLN A 157 -2.96 7.67 11.19
CA GLN A 157 -3.58 6.50 10.56
C GLN A 157 -3.92 5.48 11.65
N PRO A 158 -5.12 5.55 12.24
CA PRO A 158 -5.53 4.68 13.34
C PRO A 158 -5.79 3.25 12.87
N VAL A 159 -5.54 2.29 13.76
CA VAL A 159 -6.01 0.90 13.60
C VAL A 159 -7.45 0.82 14.08
N VAL A 160 -8.35 0.37 13.23
CA VAL A 160 -9.79 0.25 13.49
C VAL A 160 -10.19 -1.22 13.45
N GLN A 161 -10.95 -1.66 14.45
CA GLN A 161 -11.51 -3.01 14.49
C GLN A 161 -12.99 -2.98 14.17
N LEU A 162 -13.41 -3.69 13.13
CA LEU A 162 -14.80 -3.83 12.69
C LEU A 162 -14.99 -5.16 11.97
N LEU A 163 -16.18 -5.75 12.06
CA LEU A 163 -16.54 -7.02 11.40
C LEU A 163 -15.49 -8.14 11.64
N LEU A 164 -14.98 -8.23 12.88
CA LEU A 164 -13.92 -9.18 13.31
C LEU A 164 -12.55 -9.02 12.60
N GLY A 165 -12.41 -8.00 11.76
CA GLY A 165 -11.16 -7.64 11.10
C GLY A 165 -10.51 -6.41 11.72
N ARG A 166 -9.21 -6.25 11.48
CA ARG A 166 -8.46 -5.03 11.81
C ARG A 166 -8.03 -4.34 10.54
N TYR A 167 -8.22 -3.05 10.48
CA TYR A 167 -7.95 -2.22 9.32
C TYR A 167 -7.15 -0.99 9.72
N LEU A 168 -6.22 -0.57 8.88
CA LEU A 168 -5.60 0.74 8.96
C LEU A 168 -6.48 1.73 8.18
N ALA A 169 -6.85 2.84 8.83
CA ALA A 169 -7.57 3.92 8.17
C ALA A 169 -6.62 4.79 7.34
N ASP A 170 -7.16 5.45 6.32
CA ASP A 170 -6.44 6.39 5.44
C ASP A 170 -6.25 7.79 6.06
N ALA A 171 -6.99 8.10 7.12
CA ALA A 171 -6.98 9.35 7.87
C ALA A 171 -7.36 9.11 9.34
N PRO A 172 -7.15 10.09 10.24
CA PRO A 172 -7.67 10.04 11.62
C PRO A 172 -9.18 9.76 11.62
N VAL A 173 -9.69 9.04 12.63
CA VAL A 173 -11.08 8.58 12.70
C VAL A 173 -12.07 9.74 12.48
N GLU A 174 -11.75 10.89 13.05
CA GLU A 174 -12.54 12.11 13.02
C GLU A 174 -12.53 12.78 11.64
N ALA A 175 -11.53 12.49 10.81
CA ALA A 175 -11.32 13.07 9.50
C ALA A 175 -11.74 12.16 8.34
N ILE A 176 -12.11 10.89 8.61
CA ILE A 176 -12.55 9.95 7.57
C ILE A 176 -13.80 10.50 6.89
N ARG A 177 -13.71 10.76 5.58
CA ARG A 177 -14.80 11.33 4.77
C ARG A 177 -15.58 10.25 4.06
N CYS A 178 -16.87 10.51 3.88
CA CYS A 178 -17.74 9.70 3.06
C CYS A 178 -17.17 9.52 1.64
N VAL A 179 -17.23 8.31 1.10
CA VAL A 179 -16.75 8.00 -0.25
C VAL A 179 -17.82 8.17 -1.33
N ALA A 180 -19.08 8.31 -0.93
CA ALA A 180 -20.20 8.47 -1.84
C ALA A 180 -20.11 9.79 -2.62
N GLN A 181 -20.68 9.74 -3.82
CA GLN A 181 -20.81 10.88 -4.72
C GLN A 181 -22.09 11.66 -4.41
N THR A 182 -21.99 12.99 -4.35
CA THR A 182 -23.17 13.87 -4.25
C THR A 182 -23.89 13.97 -5.59
N ARG A 183 -25.12 14.51 -5.59
CA ARG A 183 -25.86 14.82 -6.84
C ARG A 183 -25.08 15.73 -7.80
N GLN A 184 -24.20 16.58 -7.26
CA GLN A 184 -23.33 17.48 -8.03
C GLN A 184 -22.04 16.79 -8.51
N ARG A 185 -21.93 15.45 -8.41
CA ARG A 185 -20.79 14.64 -8.83
C ARG A 185 -19.48 14.85 -8.07
N HIS A 186 -19.51 15.52 -6.92
CA HIS A 186 -18.36 15.70 -6.04
C HIS A 186 -18.32 14.66 -4.92
N ARG A 187 -17.16 14.49 -4.27
CA ARG A 187 -17.07 13.65 -3.06
C ARG A 187 -17.95 14.28 -1.99
N CYS A 188 -18.72 13.46 -1.29
CA CYS A 188 -19.47 13.92 -0.14
C CYS A 188 -18.53 14.58 0.90
N PRO A 189 -18.82 15.82 1.34
CA PRO A 189 -17.98 16.51 2.32
C PRO A 189 -18.20 16.00 3.75
N HIS A 190 -19.28 15.25 3.99
CA HIS A 190 -19.61 14.74 5.31
C HIS A 190 -18.65 13.63 5.75
N ARG A 191 -18.40 13.60 7.05
CA ARG A 191 -17.57 12.60 7.71
C ARG A 191 -18.35 11.30 7.93
N VAL A 192 -17.63 10.20 8.05
CA VAL A 192 -18.20 8.91 8.43
C VAL A 192 -18.58 8.93 9.91
N LEU A 193 -17.71 9.51 10.74
CA LEU A 193 -18.04 9.80 12.14
C LEU A 193 -19.06 10.95 12.20
N ASP A 194 -20.20 10.67 12.82
CA ASP A 194 -21.24 11.65 13.12
C ASP A 194 -21.30 11.84 14.64
N PRO A 195 -21.22 13.09 15.14
CA PRO A 195 -21.26 13.37 16.58
C PRO A 195 -22.57 12.94 17.26
N THR A 196 -23.65 12.77 16.51
CA THR A 196 -24.97 12.39 17.02
C THR A 196 -25.21 10.88 17.07
N SER A 197 -24.25 10.08 16.59
CA SER A 197 -24.43 8.64 16.38
C SER A 197 -23.53 7.78 17.26
N PRO A 198 -23.85 6.48 17.43
CA PRO A 198 -23.03 5.55 18.21
C PRO A 198 -21.58 5.52 17.71
N ARG A 199 -20.65 5.79 18.63
CA ARG A 199 -19.21 5.83 18.35
C ARG A 199 -18.50 4.57 18.81
N GLY A 200 -17.42 4.22 18.12
CA GLY A 200 -16.46 3.25 18.62
C GLY A 200 -15.71 3.78 19.84
N VAL A 201 -15.00 2.88 20.52
CA VAL A 201 -14.23 3.21 21.72
C VAL A 201 -12.76 2.89 21.47
N TRP A 202 -11.87 3.76 21.92
CA TRP A 202 -10.44 3.46 21.93
C TRP A 202 -10.12 2.42 23.00
N ALA A 203 -9.49 1.31 22.60
CA ALA A 203 -9.10 0.23 23.48
C ALA A 203 -7.67 -0.24 23.20
N LEU A 204 -6.96 -0.68 24.24
CA LEU A 204 -5.68 -1.36 24.09
C LEU A 204 -5.94 -2.84 23.85
N LEU A 205 -5.70 -3.30 22.64
CA LEU A 205 -5.88 -4.70 22.24
C LEU A 205 -4.54 -5.34 21.89
N PRO A 206 -4.38 -6.66 22.08
CA PRO A 206 -3.14 -7.34 21.69
C PRO A 206 -2.88 -7.19 20.20
N ALA A 207 -1.66 -6.80 19.80
CA ALA A 207 -1.19 -6.79 18.42
C ALA A 207 -0.91 -8.20 17.88
N SER A 208 -1.72 -9.19 18.26
CA SER A 208 -1.50 -10.58 17.90
C SER A 208 -1.53 -10.77 16.37
N PRO A 209 -0.59 -11.54 15.82
CA PRO A 209 -0.65 -11.90 14.41
C PRO A 209 -1.91 -12.69 14.10
N GLN A 210 -2.46 -12.51 12.90
CA GLN A 210 -3.50 -13.42 12.41
C GLN A 210 -2.83 -14.74 12.00
N ARG A 211 -3.14 -15.82 12.74
CA ARG A 211 -2.81 -17.24 12.49
C ARG A 211 -1.48 -17.53 11.76
N GLY A 212 -0.52 -18.09 12.50
CA GLY A 212 0.68 -18.71 11.91
C GLY A 212 1.90 -17.81 11.72
N GLN A 213 1.93 -16.61 12.33
CA GLN A 213 3.12 -15.75 12.36
C GLN A 213 3.80 -15.79 13.74
N LEU A 214 5.09 -15.49 13.79
CA LEU A 214 5.90 -15.41 15.02
C LEU A 214 5.18 -14.60 16.09
N ALA A 215 5.17 -15.11 17.33
CA ALA A 215 4.62 -14.39 18.46
C ALA A 215 5.37 -13.06 18.60
N LEU A 216 4.68 -11.95 18.32
CA LEU A 216 5.17 -10.65 18.73
C LEU A 216 5.24 -10.68 20.27
N PRO A 217 6.23 -9.98 20.89
CA PRO A 217 6.13 -9.63 22.31
C PRO A 217 4.72 -9.12 22.58
N ALA A 218 4.15 -9.36 23.75
CA ALA A 218 2.78 -8.96 24.10
C ALA A 218 2.60 -7.44 24.04
N THR A 219 2.53 -6.90 22.83
CA THR A 219 2.46 -5.49 22.53
C THR A 219 0.99 -5.16 22.45
N LEU A 220 0.52 -4.44 23.44
CA LEU A 220 -0.78 -3.78 23.39
C LEU A 220 -0.69 -2.65 22.37
N MET A 221 -1.74 -2.51 21.55
CA MET A 221 -1.86 -1.41 20.61
C MET A 221 -3.21 -0.72 20.77
N ALA A 222 -3.24 0.59 20.56
CA ALA A 222 -4.44 1.39 20.52
C ALA A 222 -5.23 1.07 19.25
N VAL A 223 -6.45 0.60 19.46
CA VAL A 223 -7.39 0.24 18.41
C VAL A 223 -8.69 0.99 18.65
N TYR A 224 -9.22 1.60 17.60
CA TYR A 224 -10.57 2.14 17.61
C TYR A 224 -11.55 0.98 17.37
N ASP A 225 -12.20 0.53 18.44
CA ASP A 225 -13.06 -0.65 18.43
C ASP A 225 -14.50 -0.27 18.09
N LEU A 226 -14.93 -0.66 16.89
CA LEU A 226 -16.31 -0.54 16.39
C LEU A 226 -17.09 -1.85 16.56
N SER A 227 -16.48 -2.91 17.08
CA SER A 227 -17.12 -4.24 17.17
C SER A 227 -18.36 -4.26 18.06
N ARG A 228 -18.46 -3.29 18.97
CA ARG A 228 -19.62 -3.09 19.86
C ARG A 228 -20.79 -2.36 19.21
N LEU A 229 -20.60 -1.79 18.02
CA LEU A 229 -21.68 -1.15 17.29
C LEU A 229 -22.62 -2.18 16.64
N PRO A 230 -23.88 -1.82 16.37
CA PRO A 230 -24.77 -2.66 15.58
C PRO A 230 -24.14 -3.05 14.24
N TYR A 231 -24.47 -4.25 13.73
CA TYR A 231 -23.90 -4.78 12.49
C TYR A 231 -24.05 -3.82 11.29
N ALA A 232 -25.21 -3.16 11.16
CA ALA A 232 -25.46 -2.17 10.12
C ALA A 232 -24.51 -0.97 10.19
N GLU A 233 -24.19 -0.51 11.41
CA GLU A 233 -23.21 0.55 11.62
C GLU A 233 -21.79 0.09 11.27
N GLN A 234 -21.40 -1.14 11.66
CA GLN A 234 -20.10 -1.70 11.26
C GLN A 234 -19.97 -1.81 9.73
N LEU A 235 -21.04 -2.17 9.03
CA LEU A 235 -21.07 -2.23 7.57
C LEU A 235 -21.01 -0.83 6.93
N ARG A 236 -21.67 0.16 7.53
CA ARG A 236 -21.57 1.57 7.11
C ARG A 236 -20.15 2.09 7.25
N TRP A 237 -19.48 1.81 8.38
CA TRP A 237 -18.07 2.11 8.58
C TRP A 237 -17.19 1.38 7.56
N ARG A 238 -17.45 0.08 7.30
CA ARG A 238 -16.72 -0.72 6.31
C ARG A 238 -16.81 -0.16 4.89
N THR A 239 -17.92 0.48 4.54
CA THR A 239 -18.16 1.14 3.25
C THR A 239 -17.77 2.61 3.24
N GLN A 240 -17.33 3.18 4.38
CA GLN A 240 -17.02 4.60 4.57
C GLN A 240 -18.14 5.52 4.07
N ARG A 241 -19.39 5.27 4.49
CA ARG A 241 -20.54 6.13 4.15
C ARG A 241 -21.02 6.94 5.35
N CYS A 242 -21.41 8.19 5.13
CA CYS A 242 -22.15 8.97 6.14
C CYS A 242 -23.59 8.46 6.27
N HIS A 243 -24.30 8.80 7.35
CA HIS A 243 -25.67 8.34 7.59
C HIS A 243 -26.63 8.65 6.44
N ALA A 244 -26.56 9.85 5.85
CA ALA A 244 -27.40 10.22 4.70
C ALA A 244 -27.20 9.30 3.49
N HIS A 245 -25.96 8.93 3.17
CA HIS A 245 -25.63 8.03 2.05
C HIS A 245 -25.72 6.54 2.41
N ALA A 246 -25.82 6.20 3.70
CA ALA A 246 -26.17 4.87 4.15
C ALA A 246 -27.68 4.62 4.03
N ALA A 247 -28.50 5.65 4.29
CA ALA A 247 -29.96 5.61 4.12
C ALA A 247 -30.40 5.64 2.65
N THR A 248 -29.52 6.05 1.73
CA THR A 248 -29.78 6.10 0.28
C THR A 248 -28.70 5.31 -0.48
N PRO A 249 -28.83 3.97 -0.58
CA PRO A 249 -27.78 3.10 -1.12
C PRO A 249 -27.39 3.39 -2.58
N ASP A 250 -28.32 3.96 -3.36
CA ASP A 250 -28.17 4.22 -4.81
C ASP A 250 -27.07 5.23 -5.17
N ALA A 251 -26.56 5.99 -4.20
CA ALA A 251 -25.43 6.87 -4.44
C ALA A 251 -24.17 6.06 -4.79
N ALA A 252 -23.62 6.30 -5.98
CA ALA A 252 -22.38 5.67 -6.41
C ALA A 252 -21.19 6.14 -5.56
N ASP A 253 -20.20 5.28 -5.36
CA ASP A 253 -18.96 5.66 -4.69
C ASP A 253 -18.03 6.39 -5.68
N LEU A 254 -17.54 7.57 -5.30
CA LEU A 254 -16.58 8.33 -6.09
C LEU A 254 -15.14 7.81 -5.90
N THR A 255 -14.84 7.31 -4.70
CA THR A 255 -13.54 6.74 -4.33
C THR A 255 -13.73 5.38 -3.65
N PRO A 256 -12.79 4.44 -3.74
CA PRO A 256 -12.86 3.24 -2.90
C PRO A 256 -12.74 3.63 -1.42
N ALA A 257 -13.31 2.82 -0.53
CA ALA A 257 -13.07 2.94 0.90
C ALA A 257 -11.56 2.80 1.20
N GLY A 258 -11.02 3.73 1.98
CA GLY A 258 -9.58 3.83 2.29
C GLY A 258 -9.04 2.78 3.27
N TRP A 259 -9.77 1.71 3.54
CA TRP A 259 -9.37 0.66 4.47
C TRP A 259 -8.24 -0.20 3.90
N GLN A 260 -7.16 -0.34 4.67
CA GLN A 260 -6.10 -1.33 4.40
C GLN A 260 -6.17 -2.43 5.45
N VAL A 261 -5.99 -3.70 5.08
CA VAL A 261 -5.98 -4.79 6.08
C VAL A 261 -4.75 -4.63 6.96
N PHE A 262 -4.96 -4.59 8.27
CA PHE A 262 -3.87 -4.41 9.22
C PHE A 262 -3.07 -5.71 9.38
N ASP A 263 -1.77 -5.59 9.14
CA ASP A 263 -0.75 -6.62 9.41
C ASP A 263 0.27 -6.02 10.39
N PRO A 264 0.38 -6.54 11.63
CA PRO A 264 1.28 -6.02 12.65
C PRO A 264 2.75 -5.93 12.22
N LEU A 265 3.20 -6.83 11.33
CA LEU A 265 4.59 -6.86 10.87
C LEU A 265 4.86 -5.81 9.79
N GLN A 266 3.88 -5.57 8.91
CA GLN A 266 4.00 -4.59 7.82
C GLN A 266 3.68 -3.17 8.28
N HIS A 267 2.86 -3.03 9.32
CA HIS A 267 2.33 -1.75 9.81
C HIS A 267 2.85 -1.41 11.21
N ALA A 268 4.05 -1.88 11.56
CA ALA A 268 4.65 -1.65 12.87
C ALA A 268 4.76 -0.16 13.23
N ALA A 269 4.94 0.72 12.23
CA ALA A 269 4.96 2.17 12.42
C ALA A 269 3.62 2.77 12.92
N HIS A 270 2.52 2.04 12.76
CA HIS A 270 1.17 2.44 13.20
C HIS A 270 0.75 1.74 14.50
N LEU A 271 1.67 0.98 15.13
CA LEU A 271 1.46 0.39 16.45
C LEU A 271 1.69 1.46 17.53
N HIS A 272 0.60 2.03 18.02
CA HIS A 272 0.66 2.96 19.15
C HIS A 272 0.34 2.22 20.45
N THR A 273 1.24 2.26 21.43
CA THR A 273 1.08 1.53 22.71
C THR A 273 0.30 2.32 23.77
N ARG A 274 -0.11 3.54 23.46
CA ARG A 274 -0.88 4.43 24.35
C ARG A 274 -2.19 4.80 23.68
N LEU A 275 -3.25 4.89 24.49
CA LEU A 275 -4.52 5.42 24.01
C LEU A 275 -4.34 6.91 23.66
N PRO A 276 -4.97 7.37 22.57
CA PRO A 276 -5.08 8.80 22.30
C PRO A 276 -5.69 9.50 23.52
N HIS A 277 -5.14 10.63 23.95
CA HIS A 277 -5.75 11.43 25.01
C HIS A 277 -7.06 12.00 24.47
N THR A 278 -8.17 11.33 24.77
CA THR A 278 -9.48 11.97 24.71
C THR A 278 -9.53 12.95 25.87
N LEU A 279 -9.37 14.25 25.58
CA LEU A 279 -9.79 15.27 26.54
C LEU A 279 -11.19 14.89 27.02
N PRO A 280 -11.42 14.74 28.34
CA PRO A 280 -12.75 14.44 28.84
C PRO A 280 -13.67 15.54 28.33
N ALA A 281 -14.77 15.13 27.70
CA ALA A 281 -15.86 16.02 27.36
C ALA A 281 -16.18 16.82 28.63
N HIS A 282 -16.16 18.15 28.51
CA HIS A 282 -16.56 19.04 29.57
C HIS A 282 -17.87 18.50 30.14
N ARG A 283 -17.78 18.05 31.39
CA ARG A 283 -18.88 17.63 32.22
C ARG A 283 -19.80 18.84 32.30
N GLU A 284 -21.03 18.68 31.83
CA GLU A 284 -22.13 19.57 32.21
C GLU A 284 -22.13 19.67 33.74
N GLU A 285 -21.96 20.89 34.25
CA GLU A 285 -22.32 21.25 35.61
C GLU A 285 -23.02 22.61 35.57
N ALA A 286 -24.29 22.56 35.97
CA ALA A 286 -25.25 23.61 36.34
C ALA A 286 -25.89 24.46 35.23
#